data_AF-M3XIJ7-F1
#
_entry.id   AF-M3XIJ7-F1
#
_cell.length_a   1.000
_cell.length_b   1.000
_cell.length_c   1.000
_cell.angle_alpha   90.00
_cell.angle_beta   90.00
_cell.angle_gamma   90.00
#
_symmetry.space_group_name_H-M   'P 1'
#
loop_
_entity.id
_entity.type
_entity.pdbx_description
1 polymer ?
#
loop_
_entity_poly.entity_id
_entity_poly.type
_entity_poly.pdbx_seq_one_letter_code
_entity_poly.pdbx_strand_id
1 'polypeptide(L)'
;MESVSIYHGNIGREEGERLLATAGKDGSYLLRDSESRPGVYCLCVLCQNLVYTYRVYQTETGSWTAETAPGVKKRLFRKIKNLIIAYQKPDQGLATPLLYPVVTEHFLNARDKKTKGESGALGP
;
A
#
# COMPACT_ATOMS: atom_id res chain seq x y z
N MET A 1 -7.81 -6.73 9.49
CA MET A 1 -6.59 -6.17 8.87
C MET A 1 -6.25 -4.87 9.61
N GLU A 2 -5.00 -4.59 9.94
CA GLU A 2 -4.63 -3.25 10.44
C GLU A 2 -5.03 -2.20 9.39
N SER A 3 -5.64 -1.09 9.83
CA SER A 3 -6.10 -0.03 8.93
C SER A 3 -4.88 0.71 8.35
N VAL A 4 -4.57 0.49 7.07
CA VAL A 4 -3.49 1.19 6.36
C VAL A 4 -4.11 2.17 5.39
N SER A 5 -3.64 3.41 5.38
CA SER A 5 -4.23 4.50 4.59
C SER A 5 -4.22 4.28 3.07
N ILE A 6 -3.33 3.41 2.60
CA ILE A 6 -3.16 3.04 1.20
C ILE A 6 -3.98 1.83 0.77
N TYR A 7 -4.82 1.27 1.65
CA TYR A 7 -5.67 0.14 1.33
C TYR A 7 -7.01 0.63 0.76
N HIS A 8 -7.29 0.26 -0.49
CA HIS A 8 -8.49 0.65 -1.23
C HIS A 8 -9.58 -0.43 -1.23
N GLY A 9 -9.35 -1.56 -0.56
CA GLY A 9 -10.32 -2.66 -0.56
C GLY A 9 -10.40 -3.39 -1.90
N ASN A 10 -11.60 -3.88 -2.22
CA ASN A 10 -11.88 -4.66 -3.41
C ASN A 10 -12.12 -3.78 -4.64
N ILE A 11 -11.10 -3.01 -5.03
CA ILE A 11 -11.07 -2.36 -6.34
C ILE A 11 -10.44 -3.28 -7.38
N GLY A 12 -10.95 -3.22 -8.60
CA GLY A 12 -10.43 -3.99 -9.73
C GLY A 12 -9.07 -3.48 -10.21
N ARG A 13 -8.42 -4.25 -11.10
CA ARG A 13 -7.15 -3.85 -11.74
C ARG A 13 -7.24 -2.49 -12.42
N GLU A 14 -8.27 -2.30 -13.25
CA GLU A 14 -8.46 -1.09 -14.06
C GLU A 14 -8.58 0.16 -13.19
N GLU A 15 -9.37 0.11 -12.11
CA GLU A 15 -9.51 1.24 -11.19
C GLU A 15 -8.19 1.53 -10.45
N GLY A 16 -7.44 0.49 -10.05
CA GLY A 16 -6.12 0.67 -9.46
C GLY A 16 -5.13 1.35 -10.41
N GLU A 17 -5.15 0.98 -11.69
CA GLU A 17 -4.32 1.60 -12.74
C GLU A 17 -4.74 3.06 -12.97
N ARG A 18 -6.03 3.34 -13.04
CA ARG A 18 -6.57 4.70 -13.20
C ARG A 18 -6.15 5.62 -12.06
N LEU A 19 -6.22 5.16 -10.82
CA LEU A 19 -5.82 5.93 -9.63
C LEU A 19 -4.32 6.24 -9.66
N LEU A 20 -3.48 5.27 -10.02
CA LEU A 20 -2.04 5.47 -10.15
C LEU A 20 -1.70 6.41 -11.31
N ALA A 21 -2.34 6.25 -12.46
CA ALA A 21 -2.18 7.14 -13.61
C ALA A 21 -2.57 8.58 -13.28
N THR A 22 -3.65 8.76 -12.52
CA THR A 22 -4.09 10.08 -12.02
C THR A 22 -3.05 10.70 -11.07
N ALA A 23 -2.41 9.89 -10.22
CA ALA A 23 -1.33 10.36 -9.35
C ALA A 23 -0.09 10.79 -10.15
N GLY A 24 0.22 10.07 -11.24
CA GLY A 24 1.17 10.49 -12.28
C GLY A 24 2.63 10.61 -11.83
N LYS A 25 3.01 10.00 -10.70
CA LYS A 25 4.35 10.06 -10.14
C LYS A 25 4.97 8.68 -10.00
N ASP A 26 6.19 8.52 -10.47
CA ASP A 26 6.95 7.29 -10.25
C ASP A 26 7.13 7.03 -8.75
N GLY A 27 6.90 5.78 -8.33
CA GLY A 27 6.84 5.41 -6.92
C GLY A 27 5.48 5.69 -6.27
N SER A 28 4.46 6.14 -7.00
CA SER A 28 3.08 6.12 -6.53
C SER A 28 2.62 4.69 -6.30
N TYR A 29 1.92 4.46 -5.19
CA TYR A 29 1.52 3.10 -4.81
C TYR A 29 0.20 3.03 -4.04
N LEU A 30 -0.48 1.89 -4.18
CA LEU A 30 -1.68 1.53 -3.42
C LEU A 30 -1.74 0.02 -3.16
N LEU A 31 -2.59 -0.38 -2.22
CA LEU A 31 -2.89 -1.77 -1.90
C LEU A 31 -4.38 -2.03 -2.14
N ARG A 32 -4.68 -3.15 -2.79
CA ARG A 32 -6.06 -3.62 -3.04
C ARG A 32 -6.17 -5.12 -2.84
N ASP A 33 -7.39 -5.64 -2.81
CA ASP A 33 -7.62 -7.08 -2.80
C ASP A 33 -7.23 -7.72 -4.15
N SER A 34 -6.78 -8.98 -4.10
CA SER A 34 -6.61 -9.76 -5.31
C SER A 34 -7.95 -10.29 -5.80
N GLU A 35 -8.31 -9.95 -7.04
CA GLU A 35 -9.54 -10.44 -7.70
C GLU A 35 -9.53 -11.97 -7.92
N SER A 36 -8.36 -12.60 -7.88
CA SER A 36 -8.19 -14.02 -8.23
C SER A 36 -7.87 -14.92 -7.03
N ARG A 37 -7.43 -14.36 -5.90
CA ARG A 37 -6.90 -15.14 -4.77
C ARG A 37 -7.36 -14.53 -3.44
N PRO A 38 -8.36 -15.13 -2.77
CA PRO A 38 -8.79 -14.71 -1.44
C PRO A 38 -7.62 -14.68 -0.44
N GLY A 39 -7.57 -13.65 0.42
CA GLY A 39 -6.51 -13.48 1.41
C GLY A 39 -5.17 -12.99 0.85
N VAL A 40 -5.07 -12.75 -0.46
CA VAL A 40 -3.93 -12.14 -1.12
C VAL A 40 -4.26 -10.71 -1.51
N TYR A 41 -3.29 -9.83 -1.32
CA TYR A 41 -3.37 -8.42 -1.67
C TYR A 41 -2.46 -8.11 -2.86
N CYS A 42 -2.82 -7.11 -3.64
CA CYS A 42 -2.05 -6.58 -4.74
C CYS A 42 -1.48 -5.22 -4.32
N LEU A 43 -0.16 -5.16 -4.12
CA LEU A 43 0.59 -3.92 -3.99
C LEU A 43 0.92 -3.43 -5.40
N CYS A 44 0.24 -2.38 -5.84
CA CYS A 44 0.40 -1.79 -7.16
C CYS A 44 1.32 -0.56 -7.05
N VAL A 45 2.30 -0.46 -7.96
CA VAL A 45 3.32 0.60 -7.97
C VAL A 45 3.48 1.14 -9.39
N LEU A 46 3.38 2.46 -9.56
CA LEU A 46 3.64 3.13 -10.83
C LEU A 46 5.15 3.34 -11.00
N CYS A 47 5.68 2.96 -12.16
CA CYS A 47 7.06 3.24 -12.55
C CYS A 47 7.12 3.34 -14.08
N GLN A 48 7.63 4.46 -14.62
CA GLN A 48 7.81 4.66 -16.05
C GLN A 48 6.52 4.40 -16.86
N ASN A 49 5.40 4.95 -16.37
CA ASN A 49 4.06 4.80 -16.95
C ASN A 49 3.52 3.36 -16.96
N LEU A 50 4.16 2.41 -16.27
CA LEU A 50 3.71 1.04 -16.11
C LEU A 50 3.32 0.76 -14.65
N VAL A 51 2.26 -0.01 -14.46
CA VAL A 51 1.81 -0.45 -13.14
C VAL A 51 2.35 -1.85 -12.85
N TYR A 52 3.29 -1.92 -11.92
CA TYR A 52 3.83 -3.16 -11.40
C TYR A 52 2.96 -3.67 -10.26
N THR A 53 2.52 -4.92 -10.33
CA THR A 53 1.68 -5.53 -9.30
C THR A 53 2.44 -6.63 -8.58
N TYR A 54 2.64 -6.45 -7.28
CA TYR A 54 3.28 -7.42 -6.39
C TYR A 54 2.24 -8.06 -5.49
N ARG A 55 2.26 -9.39 -5.38
CA ARG A 55 1.36 -10.10 -4.46
C ARG A 55 1.92 -10.05 -3.05
N VAL A 56 1.08 -9.68 -2.09
CA VAL A 56 1.41 -9.60 -0.68
C VAL A 56 0.38 -10.45 0.07
N TYR A 57 0.82 -11.29 0.99
CA TYR A 57 -0.06 -12.18 1.73
C TYR A 57 0.46 -12.44 3.14
N GLN A 58 -0.45 -12.90 3.99
CA GLN A 58 -0.10 -13.40 5.31
C GLN A 58 0.20 -14.90 5.19
N THR A 59 1.35 -15.31 5.71
CA THR A 59 1.73 -16.72 5.87
C THR A 59 0.88 -17.38 6.96
N GLU A 60 0.88 -18.71 7.00
CA GLU A 60 0.19 -19.51 8.03
C GLU A 60 0.61 -19.14 9.46
N THR A 61 1.85 -18.69 9.66
CA THR A 61 2.36 -18.24 10.97
C THR A 61 1.98 -16.79 11.32
N GLY A 62 1.14 -16.14 10.52
CA GLY A 62 0.67 -14.77 10.73
C GLY A 62 1.65 -13.68 10.28
N SER A 63 2.81 -14.03 9.72
CA SER A 63 3.76 -13.05 9.17
C SER A 63 3.35 -12.58 7.76
N TRP A 64 3.65 -11.33 7.43
CA TRP A 64 3.45 -10.74 6.10
C TRP A 64 4.66 -10.94 5.22
N THR A 65 4.44 -11.25 3.94
CA THR A 65 5.50 -11.36 2.93
C THR A 65 4.97 -10.92 1.55
N ALA A 66 5.89 -10.48 0.68
CA ALA A 66 5.63 -10.41 -0.75
C ALA A 66 5.94 -11.76 -1.42
N GLU A 67 5.25 -12.06 -2.51
CA GLU A 67 5.61 -13.13 -3.43
C GLU A 67 6.93 -12.77 -4.12
N THR A 68 7.88 -13.71 -4.13
CA THR A 68 9.21 -13.54 -4.72
C THR A 68 9.45 -14.61 -5.77
N ALA A 69 10.35 -14.34 -6.72
CA ALA A 69 10.79 -15.34 -7.68
C ALA A 69 11.42 -16.57 -6.98
N PRO A 70 11.39 -17.76 -7.61
CA PRO A 70 12.08 -18.94 -7.11
C PRO A 70 13.57 -18.64 -6.82
N GLY A 71 14.06 -19.15 -5.69
CA GLY A 71 15.45 -18.93 -5.25
C GLY A 71 15.71 -17.61 -4.52
N VAL A 72 14.77 -16.65 -4.55
CA VAL A 72 14.89 -15.40 -3.77
C VAL A 72 14.42 -15.64 -2.33
N LYS A 73 15.25 -15.25 -1.37
CA LYS A 73 14.93 -15.37 0.05
C LYS A 73 13.72 -14.50 0.42
N LYS A 74 12.65 -15.14 0.89
CA LYS A 74 11.46 -14.45 1.40
C LYS A 74 11.80 -13.64 2.67
N ARG A 75 11.17 -12.48 2.79
CA ARG A 75 11.28 -11.60 3.96
C ARG A 75 9.96 -11.61 4.72
N LEU A 76 10.03 -11.90 6.01
CA LEU A 76 8.86 -12.00 6.87
C LEU A 76 8.76 -10.75 7.76
N PHE A 77 7.57 -10.17 7.82
CA PHE A 77 7.29 -8.97 8.61
C PHE A 77 6.11 -9.23 9.54
N ARG A 78 6.22 -8.84 10.81
CA ARG A 78 5.12 -9.03 11.78
C ARG A 78 3.85 -8.25 11.41
N LYS A 79 4.02 -7.09 10.76
CA LYS A 79 2.95 -6.18 10.39
C LYS A 79 3.11 -5.73 8.95
N ILE A 80 1.99 -5.55 8.24
CA ILE A 80 1.99 -5.05 6.87
C ILE A 80 2.65 -3.67 6.76
N LYS A 81 2.47 -2.80 7.75
CA LYS A 81 3.12 -1.48 7.78
C LYS A 81 4.65 -1.59 7.73
N ASN A 82 5.22 -2.59 8.39
CA ASN A 82 6.67 -2.80 8.39
C ASN A 82 7.16 -3.32 7.03
N LEU A 83 6.36 -4.15 6.35
CA LEU A 83 6.61 -4.56 4.97
C LEU A 83 6.64 -3.33 4.05
N ILE A 84 5.65 -2.44 4.16
CA ILE A 84 5.60 -1.20 3.37
C ILE A 84 6.83 -0.33 3.64
N ILE A 85 7.15 -0.04 4.91
CA ILE A 85 8.34 0.76 5.30
C ILE A 85 9.63 0.16 4.74
N ALA A 86 9.75 -1.16 4.74
CA ALA A 86 10.92 -1.82 4.18
C ALA A 86 11.07 -1.51 2.68
N TYR A 87 9.98 -1.57 1.92
CA TYR A 87 9.96 -1.29 0.47
C TYR A 87 9.99 0.21 0.10
N GLN A 88 9.94 1.12 1.07
CA GLN A 88 10.23 2.55 0.83
C GLN A 88 11.71 2.82 0.61
N LYS A 89 12.59 1.87 0.95
CA LYS A 89 14.03 1.99 0.74
C LYS A 89 14.42 1.55 -0.68
N PRO A 90 15.52 2.11 -1.25
CA PRO A 90 16.07 1.64 -2.52
C PRO A 90 16.57 0.20 -2.44
N ASP A 91 16.68 -0.44 -3.61
CA ASP A 91 17.28 -1.76 -3.82
C ASP A 91 16.65 -2.90 -3.01
N GLN A 92 15.33 -2.85 -2.81
CA GLN A 92 14.58 -3.87 -2.05
C GLN A 92 13.89 -4.91 -2.93
N GLY A 93 14.15 -4.90 -4.25
CA GLY A 93 13.59 -5.86 -5.21
C GLY A 93 12.25 -5.47 -5.84
N LEU A 94 11.82 -4.22 -5.68
CA LEU A 94 10.72 -3.63 -6.48
C LEU A 94 11.30 -2.85 -7.67
N ALA A 95 10.44 -2.55 -8.66
CA ALA A 95 10.81 -1.74 -9.82
C ALA A 95 11.20 -0.31 -9.44
N THR A 96 10.59 0.22 -8.38
CA THR A 96 10.93 1.52 -7.78
C THR A 96 10.53 1.50 -6.30
N PRO A 97 11.17 2.31 -5.43
CA PRO A 97 10.77 2.41 -4.03
C PRO A 97 9.34 2.93 -3.87
N LEU A 98 8.70 2.59 -2.75
CA LEU A 98 7.39 3.14 -2.40
C LEU A 98 7.57 4.59 -1.91
N LEU A 99 7.17 5.57 -2.70
CA LEU A 99 7.42 6.99 -2.41
C LEU A 99 6.14 7.76 -2.11
N TYR A 100 5.11 7.60 -2.95
CA TYR A 100 3.92 8.45 -2.92
C TYR A 100 2.66 7.62 -2.64
N PRO A 101 2.21 7.54 -1.38
CA PRO A 101 1.02 6.77 -1.04
C PRO A 101 -0.22 7.38 -1.69
N VAL A 102 -0.94 6.59 -2.49
CA VAL A 102 -2.28 6.94 -2.97
C VAL A 102 -3.27 6.45 -1.92
N VAL A 103 -3.88 7.39 -1.21
CA VAL A 103 -4.80 7.12 -0.10
C VAL A 103 -6.26 7.24 -0.54
N THR A 104 -7.17 6.55 0.14
CA THR A 104 -8.62 6.70 -0.15
C THR A 104 -9.14 8.04 0.36
N GLU A 105 -10.22 8.54 -0.25
CA GLU A 105 -10.92 9.74 0.22
C GLU A 105 -11.38 9.62 1.68
N HIS A 106 -11.80 8.42 2.09
CA HIS A 106 -12.18 8.14 3.47
C HIS A 106 -11.03 8.45 4.45
N PHE A 107 -9.78 8.12 4.11
CA PHE A 107 -8.62 8.43 4.94
C PHE A 107 -8.28 9.92 4.96
N LEU A 108 -8.47 10.63 3.85
CA LEU A 108 -8.27 12.09 3.79
C LEU A 108 -9.27 12.79 4.71
N ASN A 109 -10.56 12.45 4.58
CA ASN A 109 -11.64 13.03 5.37
C ASN A 109 -11.51 12.74 6.88
N ALA A 110 -11.02 11.56 7.26
CA ALA A 110 -10.76 11.22 8.65
C ALA A 110 -9.60 12.04 9.25
N ARG A 111 -8.59 12.40 8.45
CA ARG A 111 -7.46 13.22 8.90
C ARG A 111 -7.88 14.67 9.13
N ASP A 112 -8.68 15.25 8.23
CA ASP A 112 -9.16 16.63 8.35
C ASP A 112 -10.05 16.85 9.58
N LYS A 113 -10.84 15.85 9.97
CA LYS A 113 -11.63 15.88 11.21
C LYS A 113 -10.76 15.85 12.47
N LYS A 114 -9.58 15.21 12.43
CA LYS A 114 -8.67 15.15 13.57
C LYS A 114 -7.93 16.47 13.78
N THR A 115 -7.50 17.14 12.71
CA THR A 115 -6.81 18.43 12.78
C THR A 115 -7.71 19.57 13.29
N LYS A 116 -9.03 19.47 13.10
CA LYS A 116 -10.01 20.44 13.62
C LYS A 116 -10.41 20.21 15.09
N GLY A 117 -10.00 19.09 15.70
CA GLY A 117 -10.37 18.73 17.07
C GLY A 117 -9.41 19.21 18.17
N GLU A 118 -8.22 19.72 17.83
CA GLU A 118 -7.18 20.09 18.82
C GLU A 118 -7.08 21.60 19.10
N SER A 119 -7.84 22.46 18.40
CA SER A 119 -7.84 23.92 18.66
C SER A 119 -8.95 24.40 19.62
N GLY A 120 -9.56 23.50 20.39
CA GLY A 120 -10.76 23.78 21.19
C GLY A 120 -10.60 23.82 22.72
N ALA A 121 -9.37 23.86 23.26
CA ALA A 121 -9.15 23.88 24.71
C ALA A 121 -8.08 24.90 25.13
N LEU A 122 -8.39 26.19 24.93
CA LEU A 122 -7.80 27.30 25.67
C LEU A 122 -8.96 28.25 25.99
N GLY A 123 -9.74 27.86 27.00
CA GLY A 123 -10.65 28.77 27.70
C GLY A 123 -9.90 29.41 28.88
N PRO A 124 -10.22 30.68 29.21
CA PRO A 124 -9.53 31.44 30.26
C PRO A 124 -9.76 30.89 31.68
#